data_AF-A0A950YAX9-F1
#
_entry.id   AF-A0A950YAX9-F1
#
_cell.length_a   1.000
_cell.length_b   1.000
_cell.length_c   1.000
_cell.angle_alpha   90.00
_cell.angle_beta   90.00
_cell.angle_gamma   90.00
#
_symmetry.space_group_name_H-M   'P 1'
#
loop_
_entity.id
_entity.type
_entity.pdbx_description
1 polymer ?
#
loop_
_entity_poly.entity_id
_entity_poly.type
_entity_poly.pdbx_seq_one_letter_code
_entity_poly.pdbx_strand_id
1 'polypeptide(L)'
;TGDSAPGSWGGHGIPYREYDAESFKCVTWGAELLLTVPFHQTYAQQAHVVVTNEMLDKRGVGPSGVVWDDLIADIKALSGQQADGDPARAPQTTLA
;
A
#
# COMPACT_ATOMS: atom_id res chain seq x y z
N THR A 1 8.35 24.49 13.22
CA THR A 1 8.20 23.19 12.55
C THR A 1 7.36 22.30 13.44
N GLY A 2 6.41 21.56 12.87
CA GLY A 2 5.54 20.61 13.58
C GLY A 2 5.19 19.45 12.66
N ASP A 3 4.46 18.45 13.14
CA ASP A 3 4.06 17.30 12.34
C ASP A 3 3.34 17.76 11.07
N SER A 4 3.91 17.42 9.91
CA SER A 4 3.41 17.78 8.57
C SER A 4 3.28 19.28 8.25
N ALA A 5 3.87 20.19 9.04
CA ALA A 5 3.95 21.61 8.67
C ALA A 5 4.84 21.82 7.42
N PRO A 6 4.58 22.85 6.58
CA PRO A 6 5.49 23.19 5.48
C PRO A 6 6.94 23.35 5.98
N GLY A 7 7.87 22.57 5.40
CA GLY A 7 9.28 22.54 5.81
C GLY A 7 9.60 21.62 7.00
N SER A 8 8.66 20.80 7.47
CA SER A 8 8.95 19.65 8.35
C SER A 8 9.24 18.38 7.54
N TRP A 9 9.54 17.29 8.23
CA TRP A 9 9.84 16.00 7.60
C TRP A 9 8.61 15.36 6.93
N GLY A 10 7.40 15.67 7.43
CA GLY A 10 6.13 15.14 6.90
C GLY A 10 6.08 13.60 6.81
N GLY A 11 5.00 13.09 6.22
CA GLY A 11 4.93 11.71 5.76
C GLY A 11 5.20 11.65 4.26
N HIS A 12 5.85 10.59 3.79
CA HIS A 12 6.01 10.32 2.36
C HIS A 12 5.98 8.81 2.08
N GLY A 13 5.67 8.45 0.84
CA GLY A 13 5.74 7.07 0.39
C GLY A 13 7.19 6.64 0.16
N ILE A 14 7.57 5.48 0.70
CA ILE A 14 8.88 4.86 0.48
C ILE A 14 8.71 3.46 -0.08
N PRO A 15 9.54 3.03 -1.05
CA PRO A 15 9.55 1.64 -1.50
C PRO A 15 10.29 0.75 -0.48
N TYR A 16 9.63 -0.33 -0.06
CA TYR A 16 10.31 -1.47 0.56
C TYR A 16 10.89 -2.38 -0.50
N ARG A 17 12.10 -2.87 -0.26
CA ARG A 17 12.86 -3.73 -1.18
C ARG A 17 12.98 -5.15 -0.67
N GLU A 18 13.24 -5.30 0.63
CA GLU A 18 13.45 -6.57 1.30
C GLU A 18 12.90 -6.49 2.73
N TYR A 19 12.62 -7.64 3.33
CA TYR A 19 12.24 -7.74 4.73
C TYR A 19 12.62 -9.10 5.31
N ASP A 20 12.76 -9.13 6.63
CA ASP A 20 12.85 -10.35 7.42
C ASP A 20 11.94 -10.23 8.66
N ALA A 21 12.14 -11.09 9.66
CA ALA A 21 11.33 -11.09 10.88
C ALA A 21 11.53 -9.85 11.75
N GLU A 22 12.64 -9.12 11.58
CA GLU A 22 13.06 -8.04 12.48
C GLU A 22 13.13 -6.68 11.78
N SER A 23 13.27 -6.68 10.45
CA SER A 23 13.58 -5.47 9.69
C SER A 23 12.99 -5.41 8.28
N PHE A 24 12.91 -4.19 7.75
CA PHE A 24 12.60 -3.83 6.38
C PHE A 24 13.75 -3.03 5.79
N LYS A 25 14.21 -3.34 4.57
CA LYS A 25 15.08 -2.44 3.81
C LYS A 25 14.23 -1.53 2.93
N CYS A 26 14.47 -0.24 3.00
CA CYS A 26 13.80 0.77 2.18
C CYS A 26 14.81 1.68 1.48
N VAL A 27 14.39 2.28 0.38
CA VAL A 27 15.10 3.41 -0.21
C VAL A 27 14.35 4.69 0.16
N THR A 28 15.02 5.63 0.82
CA THR A 28 14.43 6.91 1.19
C THR A 28 15.50 8.00 1.15
N TRP A 29 15.14 9.19 0.71
CA TRP A 29 16.07 10.33 0.59
C TRP A 29 17.37 10.03 -0.17
N GLY A 30 17.29 9.15 -1.19
CA GLY A 30 18.44 8.78 -2.02
C GLY A 30 19.40 7.77 -1.37
N ALA A 31 19.05 7.19 -0.22
CA ALA A 31 19.86 6.19 0.46
C ALA A 31 19.04 4.92 0.77
N GLU A 32 19.72 3.78 0.80
CA GLU A 32 19.16 2.55 1.36
C GLU A 32 19.32 2.59 2.89
N LEU A 33 18.22 2.38 3.60
CA LEU A 33 18.16 2.35 5.06
C LEU A 33 17.44 1.08 5.54
N LEU A 34 17.79 0.67 6.76
CA LEU A 34 17.12 -0.41 7.48
C LEU A 34 16.11 0.18 8.49
N LEU A 35 14.85 -0.21 8.38
CA LEU A 35 13.79 0.05 9.36
C LEU A 35 13.58 -1.19 10.23
N THR A 36 13.43 -1.02 11.53
CA THR A 36 13.01 -2.13 12.41
C THR A 36 11.49 -2.29 12.35
N VAL A 37 10.98 -3.50 12.63
CA VAL A 37 9.53 -3.75 12.71
C VAL A 37 8.82 -2.80 13.72
N PRO A 38 9.35 -2.55 14.93
CA PRO A 38 8.72 -1.61 15.86
C PRO A 38 8.64 -0.18 15.32
N PHE A 39 9.68 0.30 14.61
CA PHE A 39 9.64 1.60 13.96
C PHE A 39 8.54 1.64 12.88
N HIS A 40 8.49 0.63 12.01
CA HIS A 40 7.44 0.51 10.99
C HIS A 40 6.05 0.55 11.62
N GLN A 41 5.79 -0.28 12.63
CA GLN A 41 4.48 -0.35 13.31
C GLN A 41 4.08 0.96 14.00
N THR A 42 5.06 1.77 14.42
CA THR A 42 4.80 3.05 15.10
C THR A 42 4.45 4.16 14.12
N TYR A 43 5.07 4.19 12.94
CA TYR A 43 5.01 5.35 12.03
C TYR A 43 4.36 5.07 10.66
N ALA A 44 4.24 3.82 10.22
CA ALA A 44 3.61 3.50 8.95
C ALA A 44 2.09 3.68 9.01
N GLN A 45 1.54 4.51 8.13
CA GLN A 45 0.10 4.80 8.07
C GLN A 45 -0.62 3.98 6.99
N GLN A 46 0.06 3.69 5.89
CA GLN A 46 -0.50 2.96 4.76
C GLN A 46 0.61 2.18 4.06
N ALA A 47 0.28 0.99 3.56
CA ALA A 47 1.13 0.20 2.70
C ALA A 47 0.35 -0.19 1.44
N HIS A 48 1.02 -0.09 0.30
CA HIS A 48 0.49 -0.53 -1.00
C HIS A 48 1.37 -1.65 -1.51
N VAL A 49 0.75 -2.67 -2.09
CA VAL A 49 1.45 -3.77 -2.75
C VAL A 49 0.89 -3.93 -4.16
N VAL A 50 1.79 -4.08 -5.12
CA VAL A 50 1.41 -4.47 -6.48
C VAL A 50 1.33 -5.99 -6.50
N VAL A 51 0.13 -6.52 -6.76
CA VAL A 51 -0.08 -7.96 -6.93
C VAL A 51 -0.11 -8.26 -8.43
N THR A 52 0.61 -9.31 -8.85
CA THR A 52 0.76 -9.71 -10.25
C THR A 52 0.51 -11.20 -10.41
N ASN A 53 0.21 -11.65 -11.63
CA ASN A 53 -0.08 -13.06 -11.91
C ASN A 53 1.13 -13.97 -11.63
N GLU A 54 2.35 -13.43 -11.69
CA GLU A 54 3.60 -14.12 -11.38
C GLU A 54 3.70 -14.54 -9.90
N MET A 55 2.87 -13.96 -9.02
CA MET A 55 2.78 -14.33 -7.61
C MET A 55 1.87 -15.55 -7.37
N LEU A 56 1.20 -16.04 -8.41
CA LEU A 56 0.26 -17.15 -8.35
C LEU A 56 0.96 -18.47 -8.72
N ASP A 57 0.45 -19.57 -8.17
CA ASP A 57 0.82 -20.89 -8.65
C ASP A 57 0.15 -21.23 -10.00
N LYS A 58 0.44 -22.41 -10.55
CA LYS A 58 -0.13 -22.88 -11.82
C LYS A 58 -1.66 -23.04 -11.82
N ARG A 59 -2.30 -23.01 -10.64
CA ARG A 59 -3.76 -23.09 -10.48
C ARG A 59 -4.39 -21.70 -10.40
N GLY A 60 -3.59 -20.62 -10.43
CA GLY A 60 -4.07 -19.26 -10.24
C GLY A 60 -4.32 -18.89 -8.77
N VAL A 61 -3.65 -19.57 -7.83
CA VAL A 61 -3.83 -19.37 -6.38
C VAL A 61 -2.57 -18.78 -5.77
N GLY A 62 -2.72 -17.71 -4.99
CA GLY A 62 -1.62 -17.08 -4.25
C GLY A 62 -1.24 -17.84 -2.97
N PRO A 63 -0.09 -17.52 -2.35
CA PRO A 63 0.39 -18.21 -1.14
C PRO A 63 -0.57 -18.12 0.06
N SER A 64 -1.43 -17.09 0.10
CA SER A 64 -2.47 -16.91 1.10
C SER A 64 -3.75 -17.72 0.83
N GLY A 65 -3.81 -18.46 -0.28
CA GLY A 65 -5.01 -19.19 -0.72
C GLY A 65 -5.99 -18.35 -1.55
N VAL A 66 -5.68 -17.08 -1.82
CA VAL A 66 -6.52 -16.20 -2.66
C VAL A 66 -6.49 -16.69 -4.10
N VAL A 67 -7.67 -16.92 -4.67
CA VAL A 67 -7.87 -17.25 -6.09
C VAL A 67 -7.99 -15.96 -6.89
N TRP A 68 -7.24 -15.83 -7.98
CA TRP A 68 -7.19 -14.58 -8.75
C TRP A 68 -8.54 -14.17 -9.35
N ASP A 69 -9.25 -15.13 -9.94
CA ASP A 69 -10.53 -14.85 -10.60
C ASP A 69 -11.60 -14.41 -9.59
N ASP A 70 -11.60 -15.02 -8.39
CA ASP A 70 -12.50 -14.64 -7.29
C ASP A 70 -12.17 -13.22 -6.79
N LEU A 71 -10.90 -12.89 -6.60
CA LEU A 71 -10.48 -11.53 -6.22
C LEU A 71 -10.96 -10.48 -7.22
N ILE A 72 -10.80 -10.74 -8.53
CA ILE A 72 -11.26 -9.82 -9.57
C ILE A 72 -12.80 -9.72 -9.60
N ALA A 73 -13.50 -10.82 -9.36
CA ALA A 73 -14.96 -10.81 -9.25
C ALA A 73 -15.43 -9.96 -8.05
N ASP A 74 -14.77 -10.11 -6.89
CA ASP A 74 -15.07 -9.35 -5.68
C ASP A 74 -14.84 -7.84 -5.89
N ILE A 75 -13.72 -7.45 -6.51
CA ILE A 75 -13.43 -6.03 -6.83
C ILE A 75 -14.53 -5.43 -7.74
N LYS A 76 -15.00 -6.20 -8.73
CA LYS A 76 -16.09 -5.73 -9.61
C LYS A 76 -17.40 -5.57 -8.86
N ALA A 77 -17.70 -6.45 -7.90
CA ALA A 77 -18.89 -6.33 -7.06
C ALA A 77 -18.85 -5.07 -6.18
N LEU A 78 -17.67 -4.69 -5.68
CA LEU A 78 -17.48 -3.46 -4.89
C LEU A 78 -17.67 -2.18 -5.70
N SER A 79 -17.51 -2.23 -7.03
CA SER A 79 -17.64 -1.06 -7.91
C SER A 79 -19.07 -0.49 -7.97
N GLY A 80 -20.05 -1.18 -7.38
CA GLY A 80 -21.43 -0.72 -7.19
C GLY A 80 -21.77 -0.21 -5.77
N GLN A 81 -20.87 -0.36 -4.79
CA GLN A 81 -21.06 0.21 -3.45
C GLN A 81 -20.36 1.56 -3.38
N GLN A 82 -21.12 2.62 -3.64
CA GLN A 82 -20.68 3.98 -3.31
C GLN A 82 -20.39 4.01 -1.80
N ALA A 83 -19.20 4.48 -1.43
CA ALA A 83 -18.82 4.68 -0.04
C ALA A 83 -19.68 5.81 0.54
N ASP A 84 -20.86 5.45 1.07
CA ASP A 84 -21.71 6.34 1.84
C ASP A 84 -20.99 6.68 3.15
N GLY A 85 -20.09 7.67 3.11
CA GLY A 85 -19.55 8.26 4.33
C GLY A 85 -18.12 8.79 4.32
N ASP A 86 -17.41 8.91 3.18
CA ASP A 86 -16.10 9.59 3.19
C ASP A 86 -16.26 11.11 2.93
N PRO A 87 -16.17 11.98 3.95
CA PRO A 87 -16.26 13.43 3.76
C PRO A 87 -15.03 14.04 3.05
N ALA A 88 -13.96 13.26 2.81
CA ALA A 88 -12.70 13.76 2.25
C ALA A 88 -12.55 13.55 0.73
N ARG A 89 -13.49 12.85 0.07
CA ARG A 89 -13.34 12.57 -1.37
C ARG A 89 -13.78 13.76 -2.23
N ALA A 90 -12.83 14.62 -2.59
CA ALA A 90 -13.05 15.65 -3.60
C ALA A 90 -13.49 15.02 -4.94
N PRO A 91 -14.43 15.64 -5.68
CA PRO A 91 -14.90 15.10 -6.94
C PRO A 91 -13.76 15.05 -7.96
N GLN A 92 -13.47 13.85 -8.47
CA GLN A 92 -12.50 13.72 -9.56
C GLN A 92 -13.12 14.30 -10.82
N THR A 93 -12.56 15.41 -11.29
CA THR A 93 -12.95 16.04 -12.56
C THR A 93 -12.47 15.15 -13.69
N THR A 94 -13.41 14.54 -14.42
CA THR A 94 -13.12 13.83 -15.67
C THR A 94 -12.59 14.85 -16.68
N LEU A 95 -11.29 14.76 -17.00
CA LEU A 95 -10.73 15.44 -18.17
C LEU A 95 -11.12 14.63 -19.41
N ALA A 96 -11.84 15.30 -20.32
CA ALA A 96 -12.31 14.80 -21.60
C ALA A 96 -11.16 14.65 -22.61
#